data_AF-A0A1Y2W1X3-F1
#
_entry.id   AF-A0A1Y2W1X3-F1
#
_cell.length_a   1.000
_cell.length_b   1.000
_cell.length_c   1.000
_cell.angle_alpha   90.00
_cell.angle_beta   90.00
_cell.angle_gamma   90.00
#
_symmetry.space_group_name_H-M   'P 1'
#
loop_
_entity.id
_entity.type
_entity.pdbx_description
1 polymer ?
#
loop_
_entity_poly.entity_id
_entity_poly.type
_entity_poly.pdbx_seq_one_letter_code
_entity_poly.pdbx_strand_id
1 'polypeptide(L)'
;MATPSNVTSPRLHLVPYMRHSRLHQDPVGLGSADVDGKVTRYLPSEEAVDVGAPIIVNNLQIFDHQSPTSIKMVNLRTQKRLAASVIGCGKRKIWLDPNEVNEISNANSRQTIRKLVSDGLIIRKPVTMHSRSRARELNLARRDGRHRGFGKRKGTADARMPQQILWMRRLRVLRRLLVKYRASGKIDKHLYHELYHSSKGNAFKHKRALVEHIHRAKAEKARERALQEEMDAKRQKNKAARERKLERQAAKRNALAGEEEEA
;
A
#
# COMPACT_ATOMS: atom_id res chain seq x y z
N MET A 1 -5.13 10.42 -50.72
CA MET A 1 -6.06 10.97 -49.72
C MET A 1 -6.64 9.82 -48.91
N ALA A 2 -6.15 9.58 -47.70
CA ALA A 2 -6.73 8.62 -46.76
C ALA A 2 -6.40 9.10 -45.35
N THR A 3 -7.45 9.45 -44.60
CA THR A 3 -7.40 9.88 -43.21
C THR A 3 -7.28 8.65 -42.28
N PRO A 4 -6.55 8.73 -41.15
CA PRO A 4 -6.75 7.78 -40.07
C PRO A 4 -7.89 8.23 -39.16
N SER A 5 -8.92 7.39 -39.08
CA SER A 5 -10.07 7.52 -38.19
C SER A 5 -9.66 7.40 -36.72
N ASN A 6 -9.97 8.44 -35.97
CA ASN A 6 -9.78 8.56 -34.53
C ASN A 6 -10.82 7.69 -33.80
N VAL A 7 -10.38 6.62 -33.13
CA VAL A 7 -11.27 5.75 -32.34
C VAL A 7 -11.45 6.35 -30.95
N THR A 8 -12.51 7.12 -30.80
CA THR A 8 -13.04 7.65 -29.54
C THR A 8 -13.40 6.51 -28.58
N SER A 9 -12.79 6.48 -27.39
CA SER A 9 -13.16 5.57 -26.30
C SER A 9 -14.51 5.96 -25.68
N PRO A 10 -15.42 5.01 -25.37
CA PRO A 10 -16.67 5.33 -24.69
C PRO A 10 -16.44 5.60 -23.19
N ARG A 11 -16.88 6.80 -22.80
CA ARG A 11 -16.98 7.35 -21.46
C ARG A 11 -17.89 6.46 -20.59
N LEU A 12 -17.34 5.81 -19.57
CA LEU A 12 -18.13 5.08 -18.58
C LEU A 12 -18.95 6.06 -17.74
N HIS A 13 -20.28 5.91 -17.83
CA HIS A 13 -21.24 6.58 -16.96
C HIS A 13 -21.11 6.05 -15.52
N LEU A 14 -20.85 6.94 -14.58
CA LEU A 14 -21.00 6.71 -13.14
C LEU A 14 -22.50 6.73 -12.81
N VAL A 15 -23.03 5.59 -12.36
CA VAL A 15 -24.36 5.48 -11.76
C VAL A 15 -24.29 5.97 -10.31
N PRO A 16 -25.15 6.90 -9.87
CA PRO A 16 -25.23 7.31 -8.47
C PRO A 16 -26.01 6.27 -7.66
N TYR A 17 -25.36 5.64 -6.67
CA TYR A 17 -26.04 4.71 -5.78
C TYR A 17 -26.88 5.48 -4.74
N MET A 18 -28.17 5.13 -4.70
CA MET A 18 -29.19 5.77 -3.89
C MET A 18 -28.96 5.59 -2.38
N ARG A 19 -29.07 6.73 -1.70
CA ARG A 19 -29.07 6.94 -0.26
C ARG A 19 -30.26 6.22 0.37
N HIS A 20 -30.00 5.15 1.14
CA HIS A 20 -31.03 4.56 2.00
C HIS A 20 -30.90 5.12 3.41
N SER A 21 -31.82 6.02 3.71
CA SER A 21 -32.22 6.40 5.06
C SER A 21 -32.67 5.18 5.84
N ARG A 22 -32.17 5.01 7.07
CA ARG A 22 -32.95 4.31 8.09
C ARG A 22 -32.65 4.91 9.47
N LEU A 23 -33.71 5.50 9.99
CA LEU A 23 -33.92 5.95 11.35
C LEU A 23 -33.64 4.80 12.32
N HIS A 24 -32.86 5.05 13.37
CA HIS A 24 -33.04 4.33 14.63
C HIS A 24 -32.71 5.23 15.81
N GLN A 25 -33.55 5.08 16.82
CA GLN A 25 -33.84 6.00 17.90
C GLN A 25 -32.71 6.12 18.93
N ASP A 26 -32.64 7.29 19.56
CA ASP A 26 -31.89 7.53 20.80
C ASP A 26 -32.42 6.67 21.94
N PRO A 27 -31.57 6.35 22.93
CA PRO A 27 -32.03 6.41 24.30
C PRO A 27 -31.27 7.45 25.13
N VAL A 28 -32.08 8.27 25.76
CA VAL A 28 -31.83 9.14 26.91
C VAL A 28 -31.06 8.47 28.06
N GLY A 29 -30.09 9.19 28.61
CA GLY A 29 -30.08 9.53 30.05
C GLY A 29 -29.32 8.66 31.05
N LEU A 30 -28.23 9.25 31.58
CA LEU A 30 -27.83 9.36 33.00
C LEU A 30 -27.27 8.13 33.75
N GLY A 31 -26.10 8.33 34.40
CA GLY A 31 -25.73 7.53 35.58
C GLY A 31 -24.23 7.35 35.86
N SER A 32 -23.62 8.37 36.50
CA SER A 32 -22.55 8.32 37.51
C SER A 32 -21.21 7.59 37.30
N ALA A 33 -20.15 8.41 37.36
CA ALA A 33 -18.84 8.12 37.96
C ALA A 33 -19.00 7.80 39.48
N ASP A 34 -18.13 7.16 40.26
CA ASP A 34 -16.69 6.91 40.29
C ASP A 34 -16.45 5.71 41.24
N VAL A 35 -15.33 4.98 41.14
CA VAL A 35 -14.67 4.39 42.31
C VAL A 35 -13.17 4.62 42.22
N ASP A 36 -12.72 5.49 43.11
CA ASP A 36 -11.39 5.93 43.47
C ASP A 36 -10.26 4.89 43.46
N GLY A 37 -9.11 5.33 42.96
CA GLY A 37 -7.77 4.94 43.43
C GLY A 37 -7.05 6.19 43.95
N LYS A 38 -7.19 6.47 45.25
CA LYS A 38 -6.59 7.62 45.97
C LYS A 38 -5.07 7.50 46.13
N VAL A 39 -4.41 8.66 46.25
CA VAL A 39 -3.28 9.08 47.13
C VAL A 39 -2.92 10.52 46.68
N THR A 40 -2.88 11.61 47.46
CA THR A 40 -2.32 11.91 48.80
C THR A 40 -2.92 13.20 49.41
N ARG A 41 -3.16 13.16 50.74
CA ARG A 41 -2.93 14.13 51.85
C ARG A 41 -2.90 15.65 51.57
N TYR A 42 -3.69 16.43 52.35
CA TYR A 42 -3.22 17.38 53.39
C TYR A 42 -4.40 17.79 54.32
N LEU A 43 -4.09 17.99 55.60
CA LEU A 43 -4.97 18.17 56.77
C LEU A 43 -5.59 19.58 56.87
N PRO A 44 -6.81 19.74 57.43
CA PRO A 44 -7.33 21.01 57.94
C PRO A 44 -7.32 21.07 59.48
N SER A 45 -6.86 22.18 60.06
CA SER A 45 -7.10 22.52 61.47
C SER A 45 -7.41 24.00 61.61
N GLU A 46 -8.67 24.29 61.90
CA GLU A 46 -9.13 25.54 62.51
C GLU A 46 -8.58 25.63 63.93
N GLU A 47 -8.19 26.83 64.36
CA GLU A 47 -8.46 27.30 65.72
C GLU A 47 -8.34 28.83 65.73
N ALA A 48 -9.49 29.48 65.96
CA ALA A 48 -9.62 30.90 66.23
C ALA A 48 -9.74 31.07 67.75
N VAL A 49 -8.94 31.96 68.33
CA VAL A 49 -9.17 32.52 69.67
C VAL A 49 -8.94 34.02 69.62
N ASP A 50 -10.03 34.71 69.90
CA ASP A 50 -10.22 36.16 69.96
C ASP A 50 -10.14 36.59 71.43
N VAL A 51 -9.27 37.56 71.75
CA VAL A 51 -9.23 38.24 73.06
C VAL A 51 -8.79 39.71 72.89
N GLY A 52 -9.78 40.60 72.99
CA GLY A 52 -9.79 41.83 73.82
C GLY A 52 -8.69 42.90 73.66
N ALA A 53 -9.10 44.07 73.15
CA ALA A 53 -8.35 45.34 72.99
C ALA A 53 -7.92 46.03 74.32
N PRO A 54 -7.08 47.12 74.33
CA PRO A 54 -7.54 48.46 73.91
C PRO A 54 -6.52 49.39 73.20
N ILE A 55 -7.07 50.18 72.26
CA ILE A 55 -6.87 51.62 71.99
C ILE A 55 -5.52 52.24 72.40
N ILE A 56 -4.67 52.56 71.40
CA ILE A 56 -3.90 53.81 71.37
C ILE A 56 -4.16 54.51 70.03
N VAL A 57 -4.53 55.78 70.17
CA VAL A 57 -4.89 56.74 69.13
C VAL A 57 -3.68 57.21 68.29
N ASN A 58 -4.01 57.62 67.06
CA ASN A 58 -3.24 58.49 66.15
C ASN A 58 -2.11 57.84 65.32
N ASN A 59 -2.40 57.50 64.07
CA ASN A 59 -2.06 58.42 62.97
C ASN A 59 -2.86 58.10 61.71
N LEU A 60 -3.41 59.14 61.11
CA LEU A 60 -4.29 59.12 59.95
C LEU A 60 -3.45 58.99 58.67
N GLN A 61 -3.46 57.82 58.02
CA GLN A 61 -3.14 57.69 56.59
C GLN A 61 -4.10 56.69 55.93
N ILE A 62 -5.32 57.16 55.66
CA ILE A 62 -6.15 56.61 54.61
C ILE A 62 -5.70 57.28 53.31
N PHE A 63 -4.95 56.59 52.44
CA PHE A 63 -4.88 56.93 51.02
C PHE A 63 -4.57 55.68 50.17
N ASP A 64 -5.56 55.29 49.37
CA ASP A 64 -5.56 54.46 48.16
C ASP A 64 -4.91 53.06 48.17
N HIS A 65 -5.74 52.05 48.41
CA HIS A 65 -5.64 50.79 47.67
C HIS A 65 -6.01 51.05 46.21
N GLN A 66 -5.02 51.39 45.38
CA GLN A 66 -5.18 51.32 43.93
C GLN A 66 -5.47 49.86 43.57
N SER A 67 -6.72 49.60 43.18
CA SER A 67 -7.15 48.44 42.42
C SER A 67 -6.07 48.09 41.38
N PRO A 68 -5.66 46.81 41.20
CA PRO A 68 -4.73 46.47 40.14
C PRO A 68 -5.35 46.92 38.83
N THR A 69 -4.75 47.97 38.26
CA THR A 69 -5.12 48.57 36.99
C THR A 69 -5.41 47.45 35.99
N SER A 70 -6.58 47.51 35.37
CA SER A 70 -6.90 46.67 34.21
C SER A 70 -5.87 46.98 33.14
N ILE A 71 -4.79 46.19 33.08
CA ILE A 71 -3.73 46.33 32.09
C ILE A 71 -4.40 46.14 30.73
N LYS A 72 -4.55 47.25 29.98
CA LYS A 72 -4.98 47.22 28.57
C LYS A 72 -3.96 46.41 27.77
N MET A 73 -4.13 45.09 27.73
CA MET A 73 -3.30 44.22 26.90
C MET A 73 -3.55 44.51 25.42
N VAL A 74 -2.47 44.73 24.69
CA VAL A 74 -2.46 44.94 23.25
C VAL A 74 -2.95 43.67 22.53
N ASN A 75 -3.84 43.85 21.54
CA ASN A 75 -4.45 42.72 20.82
C ASN A 75 -3.68 42.32 19.56
N LEU A 76 -2.82 41.30 19.66
CA LEU A 76 -2.00 40.81 18.54
C LEU A 76 -2.68 39.72 17.67
N ARG A 77 -4.00 39.55 17.76
CA ARG A 77 -4.73 38.48 17.04
C ARG A 77 -4.63 38.63 15.52
N THR A 78 -4.64 39.87 15.02
CA THR A 78 -4.51 40.18 13.59
C THR A 78 -3.11 39.88 13.09
N GLN A 79 -2.08 40.29 13.82
CA GLN A 79 -0.67 40.08 13.53
C GLN A 79 -0.37 38.59 13.52
N LYS A 80 -0.86 37.83 14.50
CA LYS A 80 -0.75 36.36 14.54
C LYS A 80 -1.44 35.67 13.35
N ARG A 81 -2.57 36.22 12.88
CA ARG A 81 -3.27 35.72 11.68
C ARG A 81 -2.51 36.05 10.40
N LEU A 82 -1.98 37.27 10.27
CA LEU A 82 -1.19 37.69 9.11
C LEU A 82 0.12 36.91 9.03
N ALA A 83 0.83 36.76 10.15
CA ALA A 83 2.05 35.95 10.25
C ALA A 83 1.83 34.49 9.83
N ALA A 84 0.74 33.87 10.29
CA ALA A 84 0.35 32.53 9.86
C ALA A 84 0.16 32.43 8.33
N SER A 85 -0.52 33.40 7.73
CA SER A 85 -0.75 33.46 6.28
C SER A 85 0.52 33.76 5.49
N VAL A 86 1.44 34.57 6.03
CA VAL A 86 2.69 34.96 5.36
C VAL A 86 3.72 33.83 5.40
N ILE A 87 3.86 33.15 6.54
CA ILE A 87 4.82 32.04 6.74
C ILE A 87 4.27 30.71 6.17
N GLY A 88 2.97 30.63 5.90
CA GLY A 88 2.32 29.40 5.42
C GLY A 88 2.22 28.32 6.50
N CYS A 89 1.96 28.70 7.75
CA CYS A 89 1.77 27.76 8.85
C CYS A 89 0.55 28.12 9.70
N GLY A 90 0.07 27.21 10.54
CA GLY A 90 -1.06 27.48 11.44
C GLY A 90 -0.69 28.43 12.57
N LYS A 91 -1.66 29.21 13.08
CA LYS A 91 -1.49 30.16 14.21
C LYS A 91 -0.81 29.55 15.45
N ARG A 92 -0.98 28.25 15.68
CA ARG A 92 -0.33 27.50 16.79
C ARG A 92 1.20 27.49 16.69
N LYS A 93 1.75 27.58 15.48
CA LYS A 93 3.19 27.54 15.19
C LYS A 93 3.83 28.93 15.14
N ILE A 94 3.05 30.00 15.18
CA ILE A 94 3.58 31.35 15.31
C ILE A 94 3.93 31.63 16.77
N TRP A 95 5.16 32.05 17.00
CA TRP A 95 5.64 32.69 18.23
C TRP A 95 5.85 34.17 17.95
N LEU A 96 5.39 35.01 18.88
CA LEU A 96 5.53 36.47 18.86
C LEU A 96 6.36 36.80 20.09
N ASP A 97 7.36 37.66 19.94
CA ASP A 97 8.18 38.10 21.06
C ASP A 97 7.33 38.89 22.09
N PRO A 98 7.25 38.45 23.36
CA PRO A 98 6.53 39.17 24.41
C PRO A 98 7.22 40.45 24.87
N ASN A 99 8.50 40.67 24.54
CA ASN A 99 9.22 41.89 24.91
C ASN A 99 8.94 43.02 23.89
N GLU A 100 8.77 42.68 22.62
CA GLU A 100 8.57 43.64 21.51
C GLU A 100 7.10 43.76 21.06
N VAL A 101 6.17 43.77 22.02
CA VAL A 101 4.73 43.81 21.75
C VAL A 101 4.31 45.09 21.01
N ASN A 102 4.94 46.22 21.33
CA ASN A 102 4.64 47.51 20.72
C ASN A 102 5.03 47.55 19.24
N GLU A 103 6.21 47.03 18.90
CA GLU A 103 6.69 46.96 17.51
C GLU A 103 5.86 45.99 16.67
N ILE A 104 5.50 44.83 17.23
CA ILE A 104 4.63 43.86 16.56
C ILE A 104 3.23 44.45 16.34
N SER A 105 2.67 45.19 17.32
CA SER A 105 1.34 45.81 17.22
C SER A 105 1.23 46.79 16.06
N ASN A 106 2.28 47.57 15.80
CA ASN A 106 2.32 48.57 14.74
C ASN A 106 2.35 47.95 13.31
N ALA A 107 2.63 46.65 13.19
CA ALA A 107 2.70 45.96 11.91
C ALA A 107 1.30 45.52 11.37
N ASN A 108 0.70 46.39 10.55
CA ASN A 108 -0.64 46.16 9.96
C ASN A 108 -0.62 45.49 8.56
N SER A 109 0.50 45.54 7.83
CA SER A 109 0.62 45.00 6.47
C SER A 109 1.37 43.67 6.44
N ARG A 110 1.06 42.82 5.45
CA ARG A 110 1.79 41.56 5.22
C ARG A 110 3.27 41.79 4.95
N GLN A 111 3.63 42.93 4.34
CA GLN A 111 5.02 43.26 4.04
C GLN A 111 5.81 43.58 5.31
N THR A 112 5.23 44.33 6.25
CA THR A 112 5.85 44.60 7.57
C THR A 112 5.97 43.33 8.40
N ILE A 113 4.97 42.44 8.35
CA ILE A 113 5.06 41.12 8.99
C ILE A 113 6.19 40.26 8.40
N ARG A 114 6.48 40.34 7.09
CA ARG A 114 7.66 39.66 6.50
C ARG A 114 8.97 40.19 7.07
N LYS A 115 9.06 41.51 7.27
CA LYS A 115 10.23 42.15 7.88
C LYS A 115 10.43 41.64 9.32
N LEU A 116 9.39 41.66 10.14
CA LEU A 116 9.44 41.14 11.52
C LEU A 116 9.78 39.64 11.63
N VAL A 117 9.45 38.84 10.60
CA VAL A 117 9.88 37.43 10.52
C VAL A 117 11.36 37.32 10.18
N SER A 118 11.87 38.18 9.30
CA SER A 118 13.29 38.24 8.96
C SER A 118 14.14 38.73 10.13
N ASP A 119 13.64 39.71 10.87
CA ASP A 119 14.30 40.32 12.03
C ASP A 119 14.25 39.41 13.28
N GLY A 120 13.46 38.32 13.24
CA GLY A 120 13.40 37.31 14.30
C GLY A 120 12.37 37.58 15.41
N LEU A 121 11.62 38.69 15.34
CA LEU A 121 10.56 39.03 16.29
C LEU A 121 9.32 38.12 16.15
N ILE A 122 9.14 37.52 14.97
CA ILE A 122 8.10 36.52 14.70
C ILE A 122 8.75 35.22 14.23
N ILE A 123 8.67 34.17 15.06
CA ILE A 123 9.33 32.89 14.80
C ILE A 123 8.32 31.80 14.49
N ARG A 124 8.64 30.96 13.50
CA ARG A 124 7.96 29.68 13.29
C ARG A 124 8.50 28.64 14.25
N LYS A 125 7.71 28.27 15.25
CA LYS A 125 8.03 27.16 16.16
C LYS A 125 8.18 25.86 15.37
N PRO A 126 9.18 25.01 15.70
CA PRO A 126 9.33 23.72 15.05
C PRO A 126 8.10 22.84 15.24
N VAL A 127 7.94 21.87 14.34
CA VAL A 127 6.88 20.88 14.46
C VAL A 127 7.16 20.01 15.69
N THR A 128 6.11 19.66 16.44
CA THR A 128 6.24 18.75 17.57
C THR A 128 6.60 17.38 17.01
N MET A 129 7.75 16.83 17.42
CA MET A 129 8.26 15.60 16.83
C MET A 129 7.38 14.40 17.24
N HIS A 130 6.82 13.71 16.25
CA HIS A 130 6.17 12.41 16.45
C HIS A 130 7.09 11.30 15.95
N SER A 131 7.85 10.71 16.87
CA SER A 131 8.76 9.61 16.53
C SER A 131 8.00 8.38 16.04
N ARG A 132 8.52 7.75 14.98
CA ARG A 132 8.01 6.48 14.43
C ARG A 132 8.82 5.25 14.86
N SER A 133 9.78 5.40 15.78
CA SER A 133 10.68 4.31 16.22
C SER A 133 9.91 3.05 16.64
N ARG A 134 9.00 3.19 17.62
CA ARG A 134 8.16 2.09 18.12
C ARG A 134 7.29 1.44 17.03
N ALA A 135 6.76 2.25 16.11
CA ALA A 135 5.95 1.72 15.00
C ALA A 135 6.79 0.94 13.99
N ARG A 136 8.05 1.34 13.74
CA ARG A 136 8.97 0.61 12.87
C ARG A 136 9.40 -0.70 13.51
N GLU A 137 9.76 -0.67 14.79
CA GLU A 137 10.12 -1.85 15.57
C GLU A 137 8.99 -2.89 15.58
N LEU A 138 7.75 -2.46 15.85
CA LEU A 138 6.57 -3.34 15.77
C LEU A 138 6.37 -3.94 14.37
N ASN A 139 6.63 -3.17 13.31
CA ASN A 139 6.52 -3.66 11.93
C ASN A 139 7.61 -4.68 11.58
N LEU A 140 8.83 -4.51 12.11
CA LEU A 140 9.90 -5.51 11.99
C LEU A 140 9.50 -6.80 12.71
N ALA A 141 9.06 -6.70 13.97
CA ALA A 141 8.58 -7.85 14.73
C ALA A 141 7.40 -8.56 14.04
N ARG A 142 6.46 -7.81 13.43
CA ARG A 142 5.36 -8.36 12.63
C ARG A 142 5.82 -9.05 11.35
N ARG A 143 6.91 -8.58 10.73
CA ARG A 143 7.51 -9.19 9.53
C ARG A 143 8.12 -10.55 9.87
N ASP A 144 8.75 -10.66 11.04
CA ASP A 144 9.26 -11.92 11.59
C ASP A 144 8.14 -12.90 12.00
N GLY A 145 6.88 -12.44 12.02
CA GLY A 145 5.72 -13.27 12.33
C GLY A 145 5.14 -13.06 13.73
N ARG A 146 5.74 -12.20 14.57
CA ARG A 146 5.20 -11.89 15.92
C ARG A 146 3.89 -11.10 15.81
N HIS A 147 3.07 -11.18 16.86
CA HIS A 147 1.75 -10.50 16.94
C HIS A 147 0.73 -10.88 15.85
N ARG A 148 0.81 -12.09 15.26
CA ARG A 148 -0.14 -12.58 14.21
C ARG A 148 -1.07 -13.72 14.66
N GLY A 149 -1.00 -14.13 15.92
CA GLY A 149 -1.84 -15.19 16.51
C GLY A 149 -3.34 -14.87 16.53
N PHE A 150 -4.18 -15.86 16.83
CA PHE A 150 -5.64 -15.76 16.75
C PHE A 150 -6.21 -14.61 17.59
N GLY A 151 -5.72 -14.38 18.81
CA GLY A 151 -6.19 -13.29 19.68
C GLY A 151 -5.94 -11.86 19.15
N LYS A 152 -5.06 -11.69 18.15
CA LYS A 152 -4.81 -10.39 17.49
C LYS A 152 -5.59 -10.22 16.19
N ARG A 153 -6.37 -11.22 15.75
CA ARG A 153 -7.19 -11.16 14.53
C ARG A 153 -8.59 -10.67 14.92
N LYS A 154 -9.06 -9.59 14.27
CA LYS A 154 -10.38 -8.98 14.55
C LYS A 154 -11.37 -9.05 13.38
N GLY A 155 -10.93 -9.50 12.20
CA GLY A 155 -11.76 -9.66 11.00
C GLY A 155 -11.63 -11.06 10.40
N THR A 156 -12.55 -11.39 9.49
CA THR A 156 -12.58 -12.70 8.80
C THR A 156 -11.33 -12.93 7.94
N ALA A 157 -11.09 -14.19 7.57
CA ALA A 157 -9.94 -14.53 6.72
C ALA A 157 -10.01 -13.83 5.36
N ASP A 158 -11.21 -13.76 4.75
CA ASP A 158 -11.43 -13.13 3.45
C ASP A 158 -11.27 -11.60 3.52
N ALA A 159 -11.74 -10.94 4.59
CA ALA A 159 -11.52 -9.51 4.78
C ALA A 159 -10.01 -9.16 4.95
N ARG A 160 -9.22 -10.06 5.52
CA ARG A 160 -7.77 -9.86 5.73
C ARG A 160 -6.97 -10.14 4.46
N MET A 161 -7.33 -11.20 3.72
CA MET A 161 -6.72 -11.61 2.45
C MET A 161 -7.80 -12.25 1.56
N PRO A 162 -8.42 -11.47 0.67
CA PRO A 162 -9.50 -11.96 -0.18
C PRO A 162 -9.08 -13.12 -1.08
N GLN A 163 -9.92 -14.16 -1.17
CA GLN A 163 -9.67 -15.33 -2.01
C GLN A 163 -9.47 -14.96 -3.48
N GLN A 164 -10.20 -13.96 -3.97
CA GLN A 164 -10.05 -13.45 -5.33
C GLN A 164 -8.62 -12.95 -5.60
N ILE A 165 -8.00 -12.24 -4.65
CA ILE A 165 -6.63 -11.73 -4.79
C ILE A 165 -5.63 -12.89 -4.84
N LEU A 166 -5.81 -13.91 -4.00
CA LEU A 166 -4.96 -15.10 -4.00
C LEU A 166 -5.07 -15.87 -5.33
N TRP A 167 -6.29 -16.07 -5.83
CA TRP A 167 -6.55 -16.70 -7.12
C TRP A 167 -5.93 -15.91 -8.28
N MET A 168 -6.10 -14.58 -8.31
CA MET A 168 -5.50 -13.71 -9.33
C MET A 168 -3.98 -13.77 -9.31
N ARG A 169 -3.35 -13.66 -8.13
CA ARG A 169 -1.89 -13.74 -7.98
C ARG A 169 -1.37 -15.09 -8.49
N ARG A 170 -2.01 -16.19 -8.09
CA ARG A 170 -1.65 -17.54 -8.52
C ARG A 170 -1.73 -17.70 -10.03
N LEU A 171 -2.87 -17.37 -10.65
CA LEU A 171 -3.05 -17.49 -12.09
C LEU A 171 -2.07 -16.64 -12.88
N ARG A 172 -1.81 -15.40 -12.45
CA ARG A 172 -0.83 -14.51 -13.10
C ARG A 172 0.58 -15.09 -13.04
N VAL A 173 0.98 -15.68 -11.92
CA VAL A 173 2.29 -16.33 -11.78
C VAL A 173 2.42 -17.54 -12.71
N LEU A 174 1.39 -18.40 -12.78
CA LEU A 174 1.38 -19.57 -13.66
C LEU A 174 1.44 -19.18 -15.14
N ARG A 175 0.58 -18.24 -15.56
CA ARG A 175 0.53 -17.78 -16.97
C ARG A 175 1.79 -17.06 -17.39
N ARG A 176 2.38 -16.22 -16.53
CA ARG A 176 3.66 -15.54 -16.82
C ARG A 176 4.79 -16.56 -17.04
N LEU A 177 4.80 -17.65 -16.26
CA LEU A 177 5.77 -18.73 -16.46
C LEU A 177 5.58 -19.41 -17.81
N LEU A 178 4.34 -19.76 -18.18
CA LEU A 178 4.04 -20.39 -19.46
C LEU A 178 4.46 -19.51 -20.65
N VAL A 179 4.17 -18.21 -20.59
CA VAL A 179 4.58 -17.26 -21.64
C VAL A 179 6.10 -17.20 -21.76
N LYS A 180 6.82 -17.12 -20.62
CA LYS A 180 8.29 -17.14 -20.61
C LYS A 180 8.84 -18.43 -21.21
N TYR A 181 8.28 -19.59 -20.86
CA TYR A 181 8.75 -20.89 -21.33
C TYR A 181 8.52 -21.05 -22.83
N ARG A 182 7.38 -20.57 -23.34
CA ARG A 182 7.08 -20.55 -24.78
C ARG A 182 8.06 -19.67 -25.54
N ALA A 183 8.32 -18.45 -25.05
CA ALA A 183 9.28 -17.54 -25.67
C ALA A 183 10.71 -18.12 -25.68
N SER A 184 11.11 -18.85 -24.63
CA SER A 184 12.41 -19.55 -24.58
C SER A 184 12.46 -20.87 -25.37
N GLY A 185 11.39 -21.28 -26.05
CA GLY A 185 11.33 -22.56 -26.78
C GLY A 185 11.31 -23.81 -25.89
N LYS A 186 11.20 -23.67 -24.56
CA LYS A 186 11.15 -24.81 -23.63
C LYS A 186 9.87 -25.63 -23.79
N ILE A 187 8.79 -25.00 -24.22
CA ILE A 187 7.50 -25.63 -24.51
C ILE A 187 7.03 -25.17 -25.89
N ASP A 188 6.32 -26.05 -26.61
CA ASP A 188 5.70 -25.74 -27.89
C ASP A 188 4.34 -25.07 -27.72
N LYS A 189 3.78 -24.55 -28.82
CA LYS A 189 2.49 -23.84 -28.82
C LYS A 189 1.33 -24.71 -28.36
N HIS A 190 1.36 -26.02 -28.65
CA HIS A 190 0.28 -26.95 -28.33
C HIS A 190 0.27 -27.26 -26.84
N LEU A 191 1.42 -27.67 -26.29
CA LEU A 191 1.57 -27.90 -24.85
C LEU A 191 1.29 -26.61 -24.05
N TYR A 192 1.67 -25.43 -24.57
CA TYR A 192 1.30 -24.15 -23.94
C TYR A 192 -0.22 -23.98 -23.83
N HIS A 193 -0.98 -24.25 -24.89
CA HIS A 193 -2.43 -24.03 -24.92
C HIS A 193 -3.15 -24.95 -23.94
N GLU A 194 -2.79 -26.23 -23.92
CA GLU A 194 -3.32 -27.21 -22.95
C GLU A 194 -3.05 -26.75 -21.51
N LEU A 195 -1.79 -26.44 -21.19
CA LEU A 195 -1.40 -26.01 -19.84
C LEU A 195 -2.04 -24.67 -19.43
N TYR A 196 -2.35 -23.80 -20.39
CA TYR A 196 -3.04 -22.54 -20.14
C TYR A 196 -4.48 -22.78 -19.65
N HIS A 197 -5.20 -23.71 -20.29
CA HIS A 197 -6.54 -24.11 -19.89
C HIS A 197 -6.53 -24.90 -18.57
N SER A 198 -5.61 -25.85 -18.40
CA SER A 198 -5.44 -26.61 -17.15
C SER A 198 -5.07 -25.70 -15.97
N SER A 199 -4.30 -24.63 -16.20
CA SER A 199 -4.03 -23.61 -15.18
C SER A 199 -5.31 -22.85 -14.78
N LYS A 200 -6.17 -22.51 -15.74
CA LYS A 200 -7.49 -21.89 -15.46
C LYS A 200 -8.38 -22.84 -14.65
N GLY A 201 -8.33 -24.14 -14.96
CA GLY A 201 -9.07 -25.23 -14.31
C GLY A 201 -8.54 -25.64 -12.93
N ASN A 202 -7.60 -24.91 -12.33
CA ASN A 202 -7.08 -25.19 -10.97
C ASN A 202 -6.35 -26.55 -10.83
N ALA A 203 -5.87 -27.13 -11.92
CA ALA A 203 -5.05 -28.35 -11.89
C ALA A 203 -3.73 -28.12 -11.13
N PHE A 204 -3.17 -26.91 -11.21
CA PHE A 204 -1.90 -26.55 -10.58
C PHE A 204 -2.10 -25.63 -9.37
N LYS A 205 -1.63 -26.06 -8.18
CA LYS A 205 -1.76 -25.29 -6.94
C LYS A 205 -0.70 -24.20 -6.78
N HIS A 206 0.50 -24.40 -7.32
CA HIS A 206 1.61 -23.46 -7.25
C HIS A 206 2.57 -23.66 -8.43
N LYS A 207 3.48 -22.70 -8.63
CA LYS A 207 4.44 -22.68 -9.74
C LYS A 207 5.25 -23.97 -9.86
N ARG A 208 5.70 -24.54 -8.73
CA ARG A 208 6.50 -25.77 -8.70
C ARG A 208 5.75 -26.97 -9.32
N ALA A 209 4.47 -27.17 -8.98
CA ALA A 209 3.66 -28.26 -9.53
C ALA A 209 3.53 -28.16 -11.06
N LEU A 210 3.37 -26.95 -11.58
CA LEU A 210 3.34 -26.72 -13.03
C LEU A 210 4.69 -27.06 -13.68
N VAL A 211 5.81 -26.67 -13.07
CA VAL A 211 7.15 -27.00 -13.60
C VAL A 211 7.39 -28.51 -13.60
N GLU A 212 7.05 -29.20 -12.51
CA GLU A 212 7.16 -30.66 -12.40
C GLU A 212 6.31 -31.37 -13.47
N HIS A 213 5.09 -30.88 -13.72
CA HIS A 213 4.24 -31.40 -14.78
C HIS A 213 4.86 -31.20 -16.18
N ILE A 214 5.40 -30.00 -16.46
CA ILE A 214 6.07 -29.72 -17.73
C ILE A 214 7.26 -30.65 -17.94
N HIS A 215 8.08 -30.87 -16.90
CA HIS A 215 9.25 -31.75 -17.02
C HIS A 215 8.83 -33.19 -17.33
N ARG A 216 7.78 -33.70 -16.66
CA ARG A 216 7.22 -35.03 -16.92
C ARG A 216 6.67 -35.16 -18.34
N ALA A 217 5.80 -34.24 -18.75
CA ALA A 217 5.21 -34.24 -20.09
C ALA A 217 6.27 -34.13 -21.20
N LYS A 218 7.33 -33.36 -20.98
CA LYS A 218 8.45 -33.28 -21.92
C LYS A 218 9.25 -34.58 -22.00
N ALA A 219 9.50 -35.23 -20.87
CA ALA A 219 10.22 -36.50 -20.84
C ALA A 219 9.40 -37.60 -21.55
N GLU A 220 8.09 -37.63 -21.37
CA GLU A 220 7.18 -38.53 -22.09
C GLU A 220 7.22 -38.29 -23.60
N LYS A 221 7.03 -37.05 -24.05
CA LYS A 221 7.10 -36.68 -25.47
C LYS A 221 8.46 -36.98 -26.11
N ALA A 222 9.55 -36.83 -25.35
CA ALA A 222 10.89 -37.17 -25.83
C ALA A 222 11.06 -38.69 -26.00
N ARG A 223 10.53 -39.51 -25.08
CA ARG A 223 10.54 -40.97 -25.21
C ARG A 223 9.72 -41.45 -26.41
N GLU A 224 8.51 -40.91 -26.58
CA GLU A 224 7.65 -41.23 -27.73
C GLU A 224 8.33 -40.88 -29.05
N ARG A 225 8.98 -39.71 -29.12
CA ARG A 225 9.73 -39.29 -30.30
C ARG A 225 10.89 -40.23 -30.62
N ALA A 226 11.67 -40.64 -29.64
CA ALA A 226 12.80 -41.55 -29.85
C ALA A 226 12.32 -42.92 -30.38
N LEU A 227 11.22 -43.46 -29.84
CA LEU A 227 10.62 -44.70 -30.32
C LEU A 227 10.11 -44.56 -31.76
N GLN A 228 9.47 -43.45 -32.09
CA GLN A 228 8.97 -43.18 -33.44
C GLN A 228 10.13 -43.06 -34.45
N GLU A 229 11.18 -42.33 -34.09
CA GLU A 229 12.38 -42.17 -34.93
C GLU A 229 13.07 -43.53 -35.17
N GLU A 230 13.14 -44.41 -34.18
CA GLU A 230 13.67 -45.77 -34.33
C GLU A 230 12.82 -46.60 -35.31
N MET A 231 11.49 -46.55 -35.17
CA MET A 231 10.57 -47.29 -36.04
C MET A 231 10.59 -46.79 -37.48
N ASP A 232 10.67 -45.47 -37.68
CA ASP A 232 10.77 -44.86 -39.00
C ASP A 232 12.12 -45.16 -39.65
N ALA A 233 13.22 -45.16 -38.90
CA ALA A 233 14.52 -45.59 -39.39
C ALA A 233 14.51 -47.06 -39.88
N LYS A 234 13.86 -47.96 -39.12
CA LYS A 234 13.68 -49.37 -39.55
C LYS A 234 12.83 -49.45 -40.83
N ARG A 235 11.75 -48.68 -40.94
CA ARG A 235 10.90 -48.62 -42.14
C ARG A 235 11.67 -48.10 -43.35
N GLN A 236 12.44 -47.03 -43.20
CA GLN A 236 13.27 -46.45 -44.27
C GLN A 236 14.34 -47.42 -44.74
N LYS A 237 15.03 -48.11 -43.82
CA LYS A 237 16.02 -49.13 -44.17
C LYS A 237 15.39 -50.27 -44.98
N ASN A 238 14.21 -50.73 -44.58
CA ASN A 238 13.48 -51.77 -45.31
C ASN A 238 13.00 -51.30 -46.68
N LYS A 239 12.51 -50.05 -46.79
CA LYS A 239 12.10 -49.45 -48.06
C LYS A 239 13.28 -49.34 -49.03
N ALA A 240 14.41 -48.80 -48.58
CA ALA A 240 15.63 -48.68 -49.37
C ALA A 240 16.17 -50.05 -49.81
N ALA A 241 16.07 -51.08 -48.97
CA ALA A 241 16.45 -52.44 -49.35
C ALA A 241 15.55 -53.02 -50.46
N ARG A 242 14.24 -52.74 -50.42
CA ARG A 242 13.30 -53.15 -51.47
C ARG A 242 13.57 -52.42 -52.78
N GLU A 243 13.79 -51.10 -52.73
CA GLU A 243 14.11 -50.29 -53.92
C GLU A 243 15.40 -50.77 -54.59
N ARG A 244 16.48 -50.99 -53.82
CA ARG A 244 17.72 -51.58 -54.35
C ARG A 244 17.52 -52.95 -54.98
N LYS A 245 16.63 -53.79 -54.44
CA LYS A 245 16.33 -55.10 -55.02
C LYS A 245 15.58 -54.97 -56.35
N LEU A 246 14.62 -54.05 -56.43
CA LEU A 246 13.89 -53.74 -57.65
C LEU A 246 14.82 -53.15 -58.72
N GLU A 247 15.69 -52.21 -58.36
CA GLU A 247 16.70 -51.65 -59.26
C GLU A 247 17.63 -52.72 -59.81
N ARG A 248 18.12 -53.65 -58.97
CA ARG A 248 18.93 -54.78 -59.42
C ARG A 248 18.17 -55.70 -60.39
N GLN A 249 16.90 -55.99 -60.12
CA GLN A 249 16.08 -56.81 -61.01
C GLN A 249 15.80 -56.11 -62.35
N ALA A 250 15.51 -54.81 -62.33
CA ALA A 250 15.32 -54.01 -63.53
C ALA A 250 16.62 -53.92 -64.35
N ALA A 251 17.77 -53.67 -63.71
CA ALA A 251 19.07 -53.66 -64.36
C ALA A 251 19.41 -55.02 -64.98
N LYS A 252 19.16 -56.12 -64.26
CA LYS A 252 19.33 -57.48 -64.80
C LYS A 252 18.42 -57.75 -66.01
N ARG A 253 17.16 -57.34 -65.94
CA ARG A 253 16.21 -57.50 -67.05
C ARG A 253 16.63 -56.69 -68.28
N ASN A 254 17.08 -55.45 -68.09
CA ASN A 254 17.53 -54.60 -69.19
C ASN A 254 18.83 -55.11 -69.82
N ALA A 255 19.75 -55.67 -69.03
CA ALA A 255 20.97 -56.30 -69.57
C ALA A 255 20.66 -57.50 -70.46
N LEU A 256 19.75 -58.39 -70.02
CA LEU A 256 19.31 -59.54 -70.81
C LEU A 256 18.60 -59.13 -72.11
N ALA A 257 17.78 -58.06 -72.08
CA ALA A 257 17.12 -57.55 -73.28
C ALA A 257 18.10 -56.90 -74.27
N GLY A 258 19.22 -56.31 -73.80
CA GLY A 258 20.27 -55.77 -74.66
C GLY A 258 21.12 -56.85 -75.34
N GLU A 259 21.32 -58.01 -74.69
CA GLU A 259 21.98 -59.17 -75.29
C GLU A 259 21.14 -59.83 -76.40
N GLU A 260 19.81 -59.68 -76.37
CA GLU A 260 18.89 -60.14 -77.44
C GLU A 260 18.80 -59.18 -78.64
N GLU A 261 19.18 -57.90 -78.49
CA GLU A 261 19.20 -56.93 -79.61
C GLU A 261 20.54 -56.91 -80.38
N GLU A 262 21.63 -57.42 -79.81
CA GLU A 262 22.96 -57.49 -80.45
C GLU A 262 23.28 -58.85 -81.12
N ALA A 263 22.41 -59.87 -80.99
CA ALA A 263 22.57 -61.21 -81.58
C ALA A 263 21.69 -61.43 -82.82
#